data_AF-A0A259TKF1-F1
#
_entry.id   AF-A0A259TKF1-F1
#
_cell.length_a   1.000
_cell.length_b   1.000
_cell.length_c   1.000
_cell.angle_alpha   90.00
_cell.angle_beta   90.00
_cell.angle_gamma   90.00
#
_symmetry.space_group_name_H-M   'P 1'
#
loop_
_entity.id
_entity.type
_entity.pdbx_description
1 polymer ?
#
loop_
_entity_poly.entity_id
_entity_poly.type
_entity_poly.pdbx_seq_one_letter_code
_entity_poly.pdbx_strand_id
1 'polypeptide(L)' 'MAKNKDTKTVNRTGSFEMETMTITHEDKNGIQVFDLKSLLKEFDGGNVSITIGSDFDPSHIVED' A
#
# COMPACT_ATOMS: atom_id res chain seq x y z
N MET A 1 -27.13 -8.68 19.47
CA MET A 1 -26.36 -9.59 18.59
C MET A 1 -25.41 -8.73 17.77
N ALA A 2 -24.16 -8.58 18.20
CA ALA A 2 -23.17 -7.85 17.43
C ALA A 2 -22.83 -8.70 16.19
N LYS A 3 -23.28 -8.26 15.01
CA LYS A 3 -22.82 -8.83 13.74
C LYS A 3 -21.32 -8.54 13.68
N ASN A 4 -20.49 -9.57 13.78
CA ASN A 4 -19.07 -9.45 13.52
C ASN A 4 -18.95 -8.95 12.07
N LYS A 5 -18.67 -7.67 11.87
CA LYS A 5 -18.28 -7.18 10.55
C LYS A 5 -16.87 -7.74 10.38
N ASP A 6 -16.73 -8.84 9.65
CA ASP A 6 -15.42 -9.36 9.27
C ASP A 6 -14.71 -8.27 8.45
N THR A 7 -13.91 -7.45 9.13
CA THR A 7 -13.13 -6.38 8.52
C THR A 7 -11.82 -6.97 8.01
N LYS A 8 -11.64 -6.94 6.69
CA LYS A 8 -10.36 -7.28 6.06
C LYS A 8 -9.49 -6.02 5.98
N THR A 9 -8.34 -6.05 6.63
CA THR A 9 -7.34 -4.98 6.58
C THR A 9 -6.02 -5.55 6.07
N VAL A 10 -5.39 -4.87 5.12
CA VAL A 10 -4.09 -5.27 4.57
C VAL A 10 -3.15 -4.07 4.59
N ASN A 11 -1.96 -4.27 5.14
CA ASN A 11 -0.90 -3.26 5.18
C ASN A 11 0.30 -3.74 4.35
N ARG A 12 0.85 -2.85 3.52
CA ARG A 12 2.05 -3.08 2.71
C ARG A 12 2.96 -1.87 2.81
N THR A 13 4.26 -2.11 2.96
CA THR A 13 5.28 -1.07 3.11
C THR A 13 6.46 -1.38 2.22
N GLY A 14 6.96 -0.38 1.50
CA GLY A 14 8.10 -0.52 0.60
C GLY A 14 8.06 0.55 -0.49
N SER A 15 8.94 0.40 -1.47
CA SER A 15 9.01 1.30 -2.62
C SER A 15 7.80 1.05 -3.53
N PHE A 16 6.99 2.09 -3.73
CA PHE A 16 5.83 2.04 -4.60
C PHE A 16 6.20 2.47 -6.03
N GLU A 17 5.94 1.60 -7.00
CA GLU A 17 6.08 1.88 -8.43
C GLU A 17 4.70 1.97 -9.07
N MET A 18 4.37 3.16 -9.61
CA MET A 18 3.01 3.48 -10.03
C MET A 18 2.64 2.82 -11.36
N GLU A 19 3.59 2.77 -12.31
CA GLU A 19 3.33 2.23 -13.65
C GLU A 19 3.01 0.74 -13.61
N THR A 20 3.73 -0.01 -12.78
CA THR A 20 3.54 -1.45 -12.60
C THR A 20 2.52 -1.77 -11.51
N MET A 21 2.11 -0.79 -10.70
CA MET A 21 1.31 -0.96 -9.49
C MET A 21 1.90 -2.04 -8.57
N THR A 22 3.17 -1.89 -8.20
CA THR A 22 3.86 -2.82 -7.30
C THR A 22 4.43 -2.11 -6.09
N ILE A 23 4.38 -2.77 -4.92
CA ILE A 23 5.22 -2.41 -3.77
C ILE A 23 6.34 -3.43 -3.66
N THR A 24 7.58 -2.96 -3.66
CA THR A 24 8.76 -3.79 -3.42
C THR A 24 9.28 -3.53 -2.01
N HIS A 25 9.36 -4.60 -1.21
CA HIS A 25 9.95 -4.58 0.12
C HIS A 25 11.25 -5.38 0.10
N GLU A 26 12.36 -4.74 0.43
CA GLU A 26 13.66 -5.38 0.53
C GLU A 26 14.13 -5.40 1.98
N ASP A 27 14.46 -6.58 2.48
CA ASP A 27 15.03 -6.78 3.81
C ASP A 27 16.23 -7.76 3.77
N LYS A 28 16.76 -8.11 4.95
CA LYS A 28 17.87 -9.06 5.08
C LYS A 28 17.54 -10.48 4.60
N ASN A 29 16.26 -10.80 4.42
CA ASN A 29 15.76 -12.10 4.01
C ASN A 29 15.46 -12.17 2.51
N GLY A 30 15.47 -11.02 1.82
CA GLY A 30 15.39 -10.93 0.37
C GLY A 30 14.43 -9.83 -0.12
N ILE A 31 14.05 -9.96 -1.39
CA ILE A 31 13.16 -9.01 -2.07
C ILE A 31 11.76 -9.65 -2.18
N GLN A 32 10.75 -8.95 -1.67
CA GLN A 32 9.35 -9.31 -1.81
C GLN A 32 8.65 -8.27 -2.69
N VAL A 33 7.99 -8.74 -3.75
CA VAL A 33 7.23 -7.87 -4.67
C VAL A 33 5.74 -8.16 -4.49
N PHE A 34 4.97 -7.12 -4.19
CA PHE A 34 3.52 -7.20 -4.02
C PHE A 34 2.82 -6.50 -5.18
N ASP A 35 2.00 -7.22 -5.93
CA ASP A 35 1.08 -6.66 -6.93
C ASP A 35 -0.12 -6.01 -6.22
N LEU A 36 -0.15 -4.68 -6.22
CA LEU A 36 -1.23 -3.88 -5.61
C LEU A 36 -2.54 -4.00 -6.39
N LYS A 37 -2.47 -4.15 -7.72
CA LYS A 37 -3.68 -4.23 -8.55
C LYS A 37 -4.45 -5.49 -8.21
N SER A 38 -3.76 -6.62 -8.09
CA SER A 38 -4.36 -7.88 -7.67
C SER A 38 -4.90 -7.82 -6.23
N LEU A 39 -4.20 -7.14 -5.33
CA LEU A 39 -4.67 -6.91 -3.96
C LEU A 39 -5.96 -6.06 -3.93
N LEU A 40 -5.98 -4.94 -4.64
CA LEU A 40 -7.12 -4.02 -4.65
C LEU A 40 -8.37 -4.64 -5.27
N LYS A 41 -8.23 -5.59 -6.21
CA LYS A 41 -9.36 -6.37 -6.74
C LYS A 41 -10.13 -7.12 -5.65
N GLU A 42 -9.49 -7.51 -4.55
CA GLU A 42 -10.18 -8.19 -3.45
C GLU A 42 -11.16 -7.30 -2.69
N PHE A 43 -11.08 -5.97 -2.90
CA PHE A 43 -11.93 -4.97 -2.28
C PHE A 43 -12.87 -4.29 -3.28
N ASP A 44 -12.86 -4.72 -4.54
CA ASP A 44 -13.67 -4.15 -5.61
C ASP A 44 -15.17 -4.25 -5.31
N GLY A 45 -15.92 -3.19 -5.60
CA GLY A 45 -17.35 -3.07 -5.30
C GLY A 45 -17.70 -2.84 -3.82
N GLY A 46 -16.71 -2.73 -2.93
CA GLY A 46 -16.90 -2.46 -1.50
C GLY A 46 -16.70 -0.99 -1.10
N ASN A 47 -17.18 -0.62 0.08
CA ASN A 47 -16.78 0.64 0.73
C ASN A 47 -15.42 0.45 1.40
N VAL A 48 -14.42 1.20 0.95
CA VAL A 48 -13.02 1.08 1.41
C VAL A 48 -12.53 2.36 2.08
N SER A 49 -11.61 2.20 3.03
CA SER A 49 -10.80 3.29 3.58
C SER A 49 -9.35 2.99 3.20
N ILE A 50 -8.69 3.92 2.50
CA ILE A 50 -7.30 3.78 2.04
C ILE A 50 -6.46 4.83 2.74
N THR A 51 -5.32 4.41 3.31
CA THR A 51 -4.34 5.30 3.93
C THR A 51 -3.01 5.14 3.21
N ILE A 52 -2.42 6.26 2.79
CA ILE A 52 -1.08 6.30 2.18
C ILE A 52 -0.22 7.19 3.07
N GLY A 53 0.89 6.64 3.57
CA GLY A 53 1.93 7.38 4.27
C GLY A 53 3.22 7.29 3.49
N SER A 54 3.93 8.41 3.34
CA SER A 54 5.26 8.47 2.78
C SER A 54 6.19 9.15 3.76
N ASP A 55 7.42 8.66 3.88
CA ASP A 55 8.51 9.34 4.60
C ASP A 55 9.08 10.47 3.74
N PHE A 56 8.20 11.23 3.06
CA PHE A 56 8.60 12.37 2.25
C PHE A 56 9.07 13.48 3.19
N ASP A 57 10.37 13.76 3.17
CA ASP A 57 10.96 14.89 3.87
C ASP A 57 11.00 16.12 2.92
N PRO A 58 10.15 17.13 3.14
CA PRO A 58 10.03 18.29 2.24
C PRO A 58 11.25 19.24 2.27
N SER A 59 12.29 18.96 3.05
CA SER A 59 13.49 19.82 3.17
C SER A 59 14.32 19.95 1.88
N HIS A 60 14.04 19.16 0.83
CA HIS A 60 14.80 19.15 -0.43
C HIS A 60 14.11 19.84 -1.60
N ILE A 61 13.00 20.56 -1.38
CA ILE A 61 12.41 21.42 -2.42
C ILE A 61 13.27 22.68 -2.52
N VAL A 62 14.25 22.67 -3.41
CA VAL A 62 14.90 23.91 -3.85
C VAL A 62 13.92 24.58 -4.80
N GLU A 63 13.31 25.68 -4.36
CA GLU A 63 12.56 26.57 -5.25
C GLU A 63 13.52 27.16 -6.28
N ASP A 64 13.24 26.95 -7.58
CA ASP A 64 13.89 27.62 -8.72
C ASP A 64 13.35 29.05 -8.90
#